data_AF-A0A3D5XQ85-F1
#
_entry.id   AF-A0A3D5XQ85-F1
#
_cell.length_a   1.000
_cell.length_b   1.000
_cell.length_c   1.000
_cell.angle_alpha   90.00
_cell.angle_beta   90.00
_cell.angle_gamma   90.00
#
_symmetry.space_group_name_H-M   'P 1'
#
loop_
_entity.id
_entity.type
_entity.pdbx_description
1 polymer ?
#
loop_
_entity_poly.entity_id
_entity_poly.type
_entity_poly.pdbx_seq_one_letter_code
_entity_poly.pdbx_strand_id
1 'polypeptide(L)'
;MDLFTKKAQKKIYISKLDCEAIVSLMNNGFTFIDSCNLIENNQNKNMFKTIKSKLEIGEEISKVFLEFCPLEYKSYFISFIKFLPFKNSLSLAISIYNESKNQRKIYLKKMVYPLLMLICTIVGIYVFILIAFPVLISLMKEFNNDLNHIIKIQKISYILLNILFVFI
;
A
#
# COMPACT_ATOMS: atom_id res chain seq x y z
N MET A 1 0.39 22.73 -41.53
CA MET A 1 -0.24 23.01 -40.24
C MET A 1 -1.48 22.15 -40.16
N ASP A 2 -1.33 20.91 -39.70
CA ASP A 2 -2.45 20.04 -39.30
C ASP A 2 -1.91 19.09 -38.24
N LEU A 3 -1.96 19.60 -37.01
CA LEU A 3 -1.73 18.87 -35.78
C LEU A 3 -2.86 17.85 -35.64
N PHE A 4 -2.70 16.69 -36.27
CA PHE A 4 -3.58 15.55 -36.02
C PHE A 4 -3.54 15.21 -34.55
N THR A 5 -4.68 15.47 -33.93
CA THR A 5 -5.03 15.26 -32.54
C THR A 5 -4.63 13.86 -32.08
N LYS A 6 -3.49 13.77 -31.39
CA LYS A 6 -3.10 12.60 -30.59
C LYS A 6 -4.02 12.56 -29.36
N LYS A 7 -5.28 12.17 -29.58
CA LYS A 7 -6.27 11.96 -28.52
C LYS A 7 -5.68 10.87 -27.63
N ALA A 8 -5.23 11.25 -26.43
CA ALA A 8 -4.66 10.33 -25.47
C ALA A 8 -5.72 9.26 -25.16
N GLN A 9 -5.63 8.11 -25.84
CA GLN A 9 -6.46 6.95 -25.55
C GLN A 9 -6.18 6.59 -24.11
N LYS A 10 -7.18 6.81 -23.24
CA LYS A 10 -7.16 6.40 -21.84
C LYS A 10 -6.86 4.90 -21.86
N LYS A 11 -5.64 4.51 -21.46
CA LYS A 11 -5.23 3.09 -21.48
C LYS A 11 -6.26 2.31 -20.67
N ILE A 12 -7.02 1.47 -21.36
CA ILE A 12 -8.01 0.59 -20.74
C ILE A 12 -7.19 -0.57 -20.18
N TYR A 13 -7.13 -0.67 -18.86
CA TYR A 13 -6.41 -1.74 -18.17
C TYR A 13 -7.40 -2.81 -17.71
N ILE A 14 -6.95 -4.07 -17.68
CA ILE A 14 -7.73 -5.16 -17.12
C ILE A 14 -7.85 -4.88 -15.62
N SER A 15 -9.06 -5.01 -15.08
CA SER A 15 -9.25 -4.88 -13.64
C SER A 15 -8.49 -5.99 -12.91
N LYS A 16 -8.10 -5.73 -11.66
CA LYS A 16 -7.49 -6.78 -10.81
C LYS A 16 -8.40 -8.00 -10.67
N LEU A 17 -9.69 -7.73 -10.49
CA LEU A 17 -10.73 -8.76 -10.38
C LEU A 17 -10.84 -9.58 -11.66
N ASP A 18 -10.72 -8.94 -12.82
CA ASP A 18 -10.76 -9.62 -14.11
C ASP A 18 -9.52 -10.51 -14.30
N CYS A 19 -8.33 -10.05 -13.91
CA CYS A 19 -7.11 -10.87 -13.92
C CYS A 19 -7.21 -12.08 -12.99
N GLU A 20 -7.73 -11.89 -11.77
CA GLU A 20 -7.94 -12.97 -10.80
C GLU A 20 -8.97 -13.99 -11.31
N ALA A 21 -10.06 -13.51 -11.92
CA ALA A 21 -11.08 -14.35 -12.52
C ALA A 21 -10.54 -15.16 -13.72
N ILE A 22 -9.74 -14.54 -14.60
CA ILE A 22 -9.06 -15.24 -15.70
C ILE A 22 -8.18 -16.37 -15.16
N VAL A 23 -7.35 -16.11 -14.16
CA VAL A 23 -6.49 -17.16 -13.58
C VAL A 23 -7.32 -18.27 -12.93
N SER A 24 -8.41 -17.92 -12.23
CA SER A 24 -9.31 -18.91 -11.63
C SER A 24 -9.93 -19.84 -12.70
N LEU A 25 -10.44 -19.27 -13.79
CA LEU A 25 -11.01 -20.04 -14.90
C LEU A 25 -9.94 -20.88 -15.61
N MET A 26 -8.76 -20.32 -15.86
CA MET A 26 -7.65 -21.07 -16.47
C MET A 26 -7.14 -22.20 -15.58
N ASN A 27 -7.25 -22.09 -14.24
CA ASN A 27 -6.94 -23.18 -13.33
C ASN A 27 -7.99 -24.29 -13.38
N ASN A 28 -9.24 -23.96 -13.70
CA ASN A 28 -10.33 -24.91 -13.92
C ASN A 28 -10.35 -25.52 -15.33
N GLY A 29 -9.30 -25.29 -16.13
CA GLY A 29 -9.13 -25.90 -17.45
C GLY A 29 -9.71 -25.11 -18.62
N PHE A 30 -10.26 -23.91 -18.38
CA PHE A 30 -10.70 -23.04 -19.47
C PHE A 30 -9.51 -22.45 -20.23
N THR A 31 -9.69 -22.22 -21.54
CA THR A 31 -8.69 -21.47 -22.31
C THR A 31 -8.72 -19.99 -21.92
N PHE A 32 -7.67 -19.24 -22.27
CA PHE A 32 -7.63 -17.80 -22.03
C PHE A 32 -8.80 -17.07 -22.74
N ILE A 33 -9.15 -17.50 -23.95
CA ILE A 33 -10.23 -16.90 -24.74
C ILE A 33 -11.59 -17.18 -24.09
N ASP A 34 -11.84 -18.43 -23.69
CA ASP A 34 -13.07 -18.81 -22.99
C ASP A 34 -13.20 -18.07 -21.66
N SER A 35 -12.09 -17.93 -20.94
CA SER A 35 -12.06 -17.17 -19.69
C SER A 35 -12.48 -15.72 -19.93
N CYS A 36 -11.92 -15.05 -20.96
CA CYS A 36 -12.31 -13.69 -21.34
C CYS A 36 -13.78 -13.59 -21.75
N ASN A 37 -14.35 -14.61 -22.42
CA ASN A 37 -15.77 -14.64 -22.79
C ASN A 37 -16.68 -14.68 -21.56
N LEU A 38 -16.32 -15.50 -20.56
CA LEU A 38 -17.14 -15.70 -19.36
C LEU A 38 -17.16 -14.49 -18.43
N ILE A 39 -16.07 -13.72 -18.38
CA ILE A 39 -15.96 -12.52 -17.52
C ILE A 39 -16.27 -11.21 -18.26
N GLU A 40 -16.68 -11.30 -19.52
CA GLU A 40 -17.03 -10.14 -20.33
C GLU A 40 -18.24 -9.41 -19.74
N ASN A 41 -18.11 -8.11 -19.55
CA ASN A 41 -19.12 -7.20 -19.06
C ASN A 41 -19.10 -5.90 -19.88
N ASN A 42 -20.10 -5.03 -19.69
CA ASN A 42 -20.22 -3.79 -20.45
C ASN A 42 -19.00 -2.84 -20.34
N GLN A 43 -18.17 -2.99 -19.29
CA GLN A 43 -17.01 -2.15 -19.03
C GLN A 43 -15.73 -2.67 -19.72
N ASN A 44 -15.54 -3.99 -19.78
CA ASN A 44 -14.34 -4.62 -20.35
C ASN A 44 -14.57 -5.20 -21.76
N LYS A 45 -15.80 -5.17 -22.29
CA LYS A 45 -16.15 -5.68 -23.63
C LYS A 45 -15.26 -5.20 -24.77
N ASN A 46 -15.06 -3.89 -24.88
CA ASN A 46 -14.24 -3.32 -25.95
C ASN A 46 -12.78 -3.79 -25.85
N MET A 47 -12.31 -3.95 -24.63
CA MET A 47 -10.96 -4.39 -24.33
C MET A 47 -10.73 -5.85 -24.68
N PHE A 48 -11.61 -6.76 -24.22
CA PHE A 48 -11.52 -8.17 -24.58
C PHE A 48 -11.72 -8.39 -26.07
N LYS A 49 -12.56 -7.59 -26.73
CA LYS A 49 -12.66 -7.61 -28.20
C LYS A 49 -11.32 -7.29 -28.87
N THR A 50 -10.59 -6.26 -28.41
CA THR A 50 -9.26 -5.94 -28.93
C THR A 50 -8.23 -7.03 -28.65
N ILE A 51 -8.25 -7.60 -27.45
CA ILE A 51 -7.37 -8.72 -27.08
C ILE A 51 -7.63 -9.92 -28.01
N LYS A 52 -8.89 -10.33 -28.16
CA LYS A 52 -9.29 -11.44 -29.04
C LYS A 52 -8.87 -11.20 -30.48
N SER A 53 -9.12 -10.01 -31.04
CA SER A 53 -8.74 -9.71 -32.42
C SER A 53 -7.23 -9.80 -32.66
N LYS A 54 -6.41 -9.40 -31.68
CA LYS A 54 -4.95 -9.52 -31.78
C LYS A 54 -4.48 -10.98 -31.72
N LEU A 55 -5.13 -11.79 -30.87
CA LEU A 55 -4.85 -13.22 -30.77
C LEU A 55 -5.27 -13.97 -32.04
N GLU A 56 -6.37 -13.60 -32.68
CA GLU A 56 -6.83 -14.18 -33.96
C GLU A 56 -5.84 -13.92 -35.10
N ILE A 57 -5.14 -12.78 -35.07
CA ILE A 57 -4.06 -12.43 -36.02
C ILE A 57 -2.76 -13.23 -35.72
N GLY A 58 -2.73 -14.01 -34.64
CA GLY A 58 -1.58 -14.83 -34.25
C GLY A 58 -0.59 -14.12 -33.34
N GLU A 59 -0.94 -12.98 -32.75
CA GLU A 59 -0.09 -12.36 -31.73
C GLU A 59 -0.01 -13.23 -30.46
N GLU A 60 1.16 -13.22 -29.83
CA GLU A 60 1.42 -14.03 -28.63
C GLU A 60 0.64 -13.49 -27.42
N ILE A 61 -0.04 -14.37 -26.68
CA ILE A 61 -0.88 -14.00 -25.52
C ILE A 61 -0.10 -13.17 -24.49
N SER A 62 1.16 -13.53 -24.24
CA SER A 62 2.07 -12.81 -23.34
C SER A 62 2.24 -11.33 -23.73
N LYS A 63 2.43 -11.05 -25.01
CA LYS A 63 2.66 -9.70 -25.55
C LYS A 63 1.38 -8.88 -25.55
N VAL A 64 0.28 -9.47 -26.03
CA VAL A 64 -1.03 -8.81 -26.05
C VAL A 64 -1.46 -8.43 -24.63
N PHE A 65 -1.37 -9.38 -23.69
CA PHE A 65 -1.77 -9.14 -22.31
C PHE A 65 -0.90 -8.07 -21.62
N LEU A 66 0.40 -7.97 -21.94
CA LEU A 66 1.30 -6.96 -21.36
C LEU A 66 0.91 -5.51 -21.65
N GLU A 67 0.24 -5.24 -22.77
CA GLU A 67 -0.26 -3.91 -23.11
C GLU A 67 -1.39 -3.45 -22.19
N PHE A 68 -2.15 -4.43 -21.72
CA PHE A 68 -3.42 -4.31 -21.04
C PHE A 68 -3.35 -4.65 -19.54
N CYS A 69 -2.25 -5.28 -19.12
CA CYS A 69 -2.02 -5.70 -17.75
C CYS A 69 -1.97 -4.49 -16.79
N PRO A 70 -2.69 -4.52 -15.66
CA PRO A 70 -2.61 -3.47 -14.66
C PRO A 70 -1.17 -3.28 -14.15
N LEU A 71 -0.82 -2.02 -13.89
CA LEU A 71 0.56 -1.61 -13.58
C LEU A 71 1.15 -2.36 -12.39
N GLU A 72 0.33 -2.74 -11.41
CA GLU A 72 0.80 -3.42 -10.21
C GLU A 72 1.25 -4.87 -10.46
N TYR A 73 0.62 -5.56 -11.40
CA TYR A 73 1.02 -6.92 -11.77
C TYR A 73 2.09 -6.93 -12.85
N LYS A 74 2.13 -5.89 -13.68
CA LYS A 74 2.99 -5.80 -14.86
C LYS A 74 4.48 -6.01 -14.53
N SER A 75 4.99 -5.41 -13.46
CA SER A 75 6.40 -5.55 -13.06
C SER A 75 6.78 -7.00 -12.73
N TYR A 76 5.93 -7.70 -11.97
CA TYR A 76 6.12 -9.10 -11.61
C TYR A 76 5.91 -10.00 -12.83
N PHE A 77 4.86 -9.75 -13.61
CA PHE A 77 4.50 -10.55 -14.77
C PHE A 77 5.58 -10.54 -15.87
N ILE A 78 6.17 -9.38 -16.18
CA ILE A 78 7.29 -9.27 -17.15
C ILE A 78 8.48 -10.14 -16.74
N SER A 79 8.71 -10.28 -15.44
CA SER A 79 9.82 -11.08 -14.93
C SER A 79 9.53 -12.57 -15.05
N PHE A 80 8.31 -13.01 -14.77
CA PHE A 80 7.94 -14.42 -14.79
C PHE A 80 7.70 -14.98 -16.18
N ILE A 81 7.16 -14.19 -17.10
CA ILE A 81 6.81 -14.67 -18.44
C ILE A 81 8.02 -15.16 -19.26
N LYS A 82 9.24 -14.77 -18.86
CA LYS A 82 10.49 -15.24 -19.45
C LYS A 82 10.83 -16.69 -19.12
N PHE A 83 10.28 -17.22 -18.02
CA PHE A 83 10.66 -18.52 -17.47
C PHE A 83 9.46 -19.45 -17.26
N LEU A 84 8.24 -18.91 -17.17
CA LEU A 84 7.02 -19.67 -16.89
C LEU A 84 5.95 -19.46 -17.97
N PRO A 85 5.10 -20.47 -18.21
CA PRO A 85 3.91 -20.33 -19.04
C PRO A 85 3.01 -19.18 -18.55
N PHE A 86 2.27 -18.57 -19.49
CA PHE A 86 1.38 -17.42 -19.24
C PHE A 86 0.53 -17.55 -17.96
N LYS A 87 -0.17 -18.69 -17.83
CA LYS A 87 -1.05 -18.99 -16.68
C LYS A 87 -0.29 -18.88 -15.35
N ASN A 88 0.87 -19.55 -15.28
CA ASN A 88 1.66 -19.63 -14.06
C ASN A 88 2.29 -18.26 -13.75
N SER A 89 2.74 -17.55 -14.78
CA SER A 89 3.28 -16.19 -14.65
C SER A 89 2.26 -15.20 -14.10
N LEU A 90 1.02 -15.22 -14.61
CA LEU A 90 -0.04 -14.34 -14.14
C LEU A 90 -0.48 -14.71 -12.71
N SER A 91 -0.66 -16.00 -12.44
CA SER A 91 -0.98 -16.51 -11.10
C SER A 91 0.05 -16.08 -10.05
N LEU A 92 1.34 -16.21 -10.37
CA LEU A 92 2.44 -15.85 -9.47
C LEU A 92 2.56 -14.33 -9.28
N ALA A 93 2.33 -13.54 -10.34
CA ALA A 93 2.30 -12.08 -10.23
C ALA A 93 1.17 -11.59 -9.31
N ILE A 94 -0.01 -12.20 -9.41
CA ILE A 94 -1.16 -11.91 -8.56
C ILE A 94 -0.86 -12.31 -7.12
N SER A 95 -0.34 -13.52 -6.89
CA SER A 95 -0.09 -14.04 -5.54
C SER A 95 0.96 -13.19 -4.81
N ILE A 96 2.07 -12.83 -5.45
CA ILE A 96 3.11 -11.98 -4.85
C ILE A 96 2.59 -10.59 -4.53
N TYR A 97 1.80 -9.98 -5.43
CA TYR A 97 1.20 -8.69 -5.16
C TYR A 97 0.23 -8.75 -3.96
N ASN A 98 -0.65 -9.75 -3.93
CA ASN A 98 -1.64 -9.91 -2.86
C ASN A 98 -0.97 -10.20 -1.52
N GLU A 99 0.08 -11.03 -1.52
CA GLU A 99 0.89 -11.31 -0.34
C GLU A 99 1.60 -10.05 0.15
N SER A 100 2.26 -9.31 -0.74
CA SER A 100 2.94 -8.04 -0.39
C SER A 100 1.95 -7.01 0.18
N LYS A 101 0.76 -6.91 -0.41
CA LYS A 101 -0.32 -6.03 0.07
C LYS A 101 -0.83 -6.47 1.44
N ASN A 102 -0.99 -7.78 1.66
CA ASN A 102 -1.43 -8.32 2.94
C ASN A 102 -0.37 -8.11 4.02
N GLN A 103 0.89 -8.40 3.74
CA GLN A 103 2.02 -8.13 4.63
C GLN A 103 2.08 -6.65 5.01
N ARG A 104 1.94 -5.73 4.06
CA ARG A 104 1.87 -4.30 4.36
C ARG A 104 0.72 -3.96 5.32
N LYS A 105 -0.47 -4.52 5.13
CA LYS A 105 -1.60 -4.33 6.07
C LYS A 105 -1.29 -4.90 7.45
N ILE A 106 -0.64 -6.07 7.53
CA ILE A 106 -0.23 -6.68 8.79
C ILE A 106 0.78 -5.79 9.51
N TYR A 107 1.78 -5.26 8.80
CA TYR A 107 2.75 -4.34 9.38
C TYR A 107 2.09 -3.06 9.91
N LEU A 108 1.21 -2.44 9.11
CA LEU A 108 0.45 -1.27 9.55
C LEU A 108 -0.37 -1.57 10.81
N LYS A 109 -1.08 -2.71 10.83
CA LYS A 109 -1.88 -3.13 12.00
C LYS A 109 -1.00 -3.38 13.23
N LYS A 110 0.18 -3.98 13.04
CA LYS A 110 1.16 -4.21 14.12
C LYS A 110 1.75 -2.91 14.65
N MET A 111 1.88 -1.87 13.83
CA MET A 111 2.39 -0.56 14.25
C MET A 111 1.36 0.27 15.04
N VAL A 112 0.06 -0.07 14.96
CA VAL A 112 -0.98 0.65 15.74
C VAL A 112 -0.73 0.56 17.24
N TYR A 113 -0.40 -0.63 17.76
CA TYR A 113 -0.18 -0.81 19.20
C TYR A 113 1.05 -0.02 19.72
N PRO A 114 2.24 -0.12 19.12
CA PRO A 114 3.39 0.70 19.49
C PRO A 114 3.11 2.21 19.40
N LEU A 115 2.40 2.68 18.37
CA LEU A 115 2.05 4.10 18.25
C LEU A 115 1.11 4.55 19.35
N LEU A 116 0.11 3.74 19.69
CA LEU A 116 -0.84 4.06 20.75
C LEU A 116 -0.16 4.07 22.12
N MET A 117 0.73 3.09 22.37
CA MET A 117 1.59 3.08 23.57
C MET A 117 2.48 4.32 23.64
N LEU A 118 3.11 4.71 22.53
CA LEU A 118 3.94 5.92 22.46
C LEU A 118 3.12 7.17 22.81
N ILE A 119 1.93 7.34 22.23
CA ILE A 119 1.03 8.47 22.57
C ILE A 119 0.65 8.44 24.06
N CYS A 120 0.25 7.29 24.60
CA CYS A 120 -0.07 7.15 26.01
C CYS A 120 1.12 7.51 26.92
N THR A 121 2.34 7.11 26.58
CA THR A 121 3.53 7.48 27.36
C THR A 121 3.82 8.98 27.31
N ILE A 122 3.70 9.61 26.14
CA ILE A 122 3.89 11.06 26.00
C ILE A 122 2.86 11.83 26.85
N VAL A 123 1.59 11.44 26.77
CA VAL A 123 0.52 12.04 27.58
C VAL A 123 0.80 11.83 29.07
N GLY A 124 1.21 10.62 29.48
CA GLY A 124 1.57 10.32 30.87
C GLY A 124 2.70 11.19 31.39
N ILE A 125 3.77 11.37 30.62
CA ILE A 125 4.89 12.24 30.98
C ILE A 125 4.43 13.70 31.04
N TYR A 126 3.59 14.14 30.10
CA TYR A 126 3.06 15.51 30.08
C TYR A 126 2.25 15.82 31.36
N VAL A 127 1.35 14.92 31.75
CA VAL A 127 0.58 15.03 32.99
C VAL A 127 1.51 15.03 34.22
N PHE A 128 2.54 14.17 34.23
CA PHE A 128 3.52 14.12 35.31
C PHE A 128 4.27 15.44 35.48
N ILE A 129 4.73 16.08 34.39
CA ILE A 129 5.44 17.37 34.45
C ILE A 129 4.53 18.50 34.95
N LEU A 130 3.25 18.49 34.58
CA LEU A 130 2.30 19.53 34.98
C LEU A 130 1.81 19.39 36.42
N ILE A 131 1.60 18.17 36.92
CA ILE A 131 0.93 17.95 38.20
C ILE A 131 1.90 17.42 39.26
N ALA A 132 2.60 16.32 38.98
CA ALA A 132 3.43 15.66 39.99
C ALA A 132 4.76 16.39 40.24
N PHE A 133 5.37 16.95 39.20
CA PHE A 133 6.66 17.63 39.30
C PHE A 133 6.62 18.89 40.19
N PRO A 134 5.61 19.78 40.08
CA PRO A 134 5.48 20.93 40.98
C PRO A 134 5.27 20.51 42.45
N VAL A 135 4.50 19.45 42.70
CA VAL A 135 4.27 18.92 44.06
C VAL A 135 5.56 18.37 44.65
N LEU A 136 6.37 17.69 43.85
CA LEU A 136 7.68 17.22 44.30
C LEU A 136 8.62 18.38 44.65
N ILE A 137 8.62 19.45 43.84
CA ILE A 137 9.40 20.66 44.11
C ILE A 137 8.92 21.36 45.39
N SER A 138 7.61 21.45 45.62
CA SER A 138 7.09 22.06 46.86
C SER A 138 7.52 21.28 48.10
N LEU A 139 7.47 19.95 48.05
CA LEU A 139 7.95 19.11 49.15
C LEU A 139 9.46 19.30 49.38
N MET A 140 10.27 19.31 48.32
CA MET A 140 11.72 19.53 48.44
C MET A 140 12.09 20.91 48.97
N LYS A 141 11.24 21.93 48.75
CA LYS A 141 11.42 23.28 49.29
C LYS A 141 11.37 23.30 50.81
N GLU A 142 10.56 22.44 51.41
CA GLU A 142 10.44 22.31 52.87
C GLU A 142 11.72 21.73 53.50
N PHE A 143 12.54 21.02 52.71
CA PHE A 143 13.82 20.46 53.15
C PHE A 143 15.03 21.41 52.94
N ASN A 144 14.81 22.68 52.62
CA ASN A 144 15.86 23.71 52.49
C ASN A 144 16.98 23.38 51.47
N ASN A 145 16.67 22.58 50.44
CA ASN A 145 17.61 22.28 49.37
C ASN A 145 17.70 23.40 48.33
N ASP A 146 18.86 23.57 47.68
CA ASP A 146 19.03 24.48 46.54
C ASP A 146 18.24 24.02 45.31
N LEU A 147 17.01 24.54 45.15
CA LEU A 147 16.06 24.12 44.11
C LEU A 147 16.33 24.71 42.71
N ASN A 148 17.27 25.66 42.59
CA ASN A 148 17.50 26.39 41.34
C ASN A 148 17.86 25.49 40.16
N HIS A 149 18.60 24.40 40.40
CA HIS A 149 18.94 23.43 39.36
C HIS A 149 17.73 22.59 38.95
N ILE A 150 16.88 22.18 39.91
CA ILE A 150 15.71 21.34 39.68
C ILE A 150 14.64 22.10 38.87
N ILE A 151 14.41 23.38 39.20
CA ILE A 151 13.46 24.24 38.46
C ILE A 151 13.93 24.47 37.01
N LYS A 152 15.24 24.63 36.79
CA LYS A 152 15.80 24.73 35.42
C LYS A 152 15.57 23.45 34.62
N ILE A 153 15.76 22.27 35.23
CA ILE A 153 15.51 20.98 34.60
C ILE A 153 14.01 20.81 34.25
N GLN A 154 13.10 21.23 35.12
CA GLN A 154 11.66 21.21 34.83
C GLN A 154 11.31 22.07 33.60
N LYS A 155 11.86 23.28 33.50
CA LYS A 155 11.61 24.16 32.35
C LYS A 155 12.16 23.58 31.04
N ILE A 156 13.37 23.02 31.08
CA ILE A 156 13.98 22.40 29.90
C ILE A 156 13.18 21.18 29.43
N SER A 157 12.79 20.29 30.35
CA SER A 157 11.98 19.11 30.03
C SER A 157 10.60 19.48 29.48
N TYR A 158 9.96 20.52 30.02
CA TYR A 158 8.69 21.03 29.49
C TYR A 158 8.81 21.59 28.06
N ILE A 159 9.87 22.35 27.76
CA ILE A 159 10.11 22.89 26.42
C ILE A 159 10.36 21.76 25.42
N LEU A 160 11.18 20.77 25.81
CA LEU A 160 11.53 19.64 24.95
C LEU A 160 10.30 18.77 24.62
N LEU A 161 9.39 18.59 25.58
CA LEU A 161 8.12 17.90 25.35
C LEU A 161 7.15 18.68 24.46
N ASN A 162 7.07 20.02 24.58
CA ASN A 162 6.24 20.82 23.68
C ASN A 162 6.76 20.78 22.25
N ILE A 163 8.08 20.81 22.05
CA ILE A 163 8.68 20.64 20.71
C ILE A 163 8.31 19.27 20.15
N LEU A 164 8.47 18.21 20.95
CA LEU A 164 8.15 16.85 20.53
C LEU A 164 6.66 16.67 20.21
N PHE A 165 5.76 17.33 20.94
CA PHE A 165 4.32 17.33 20.66
C PHE A 165 3.94 18.08 19.38
N VAL A 166 4.65 19.15 19.03
CA VAL A 166 4.39 19.91 17.77
C VAL A 166 4.87 19.13 16.53
N PHE A 167 5.88 18.28 16.67
CA PHE A 167 6.44 17.48 15.57
C PHE A 167 5.71 16.14 15.32
N ILE A 168 4.88 15.68 16.25
CA ILE A 168 4.06 14.46 16.17
C ILE A 168 2.70 14.78 15.57
#